data_AF-A0A6M3LKM5-F1
#
_entry.id   AF-A0A6M3LKM5-F1
#
_cell.length_a   1.000
_cell.length_b   1.000
_cell.length_c   1.000
_cell.angle_alpha   90.00
_cell.angle_beta   90.00
_cell.angle_gamma   90.00
#
_symmetry.space_group_name_H-M   'P 1'
#
loop_
_entity.id
_entity.type
_entity.pdbx_description
1 polymer ?
#
loop_
_entity_poly.entity_id
_entity_poly.type
_entity_poly.pdbx_seq_one_letter_code
_entity_poly.pdbx_strand_id
1 'polypeptide(L)'
;MFAVIKIEQIGNPRRGFPSSFIKKWTGFGLNRIEEVVVQGQRDYSNANSVGSRGVFKYYFLSEGGIYHVSSPESWNRTDEYYCQVVNNDIIRMDFEEALKCLEKQELAKRFMRHH
;
A
#
# COMPACT_ATOMS: atom_id res chain seq x y z
N MET A 1 1.86 14.27 7.71
CA MET A 1 3.19 13.69 7.42
C MET A 1 2.99 12.42 6.60
N PHE A 2 4.01 11.94 5.87
CA PHE A 2 3.87 10.80 4.95
C PHE A 2 5.05 9.84 5.06
N ALA A 3 4.77 8.55 4.97
CA ALA A 3 5.77 7.53 4.66
C ALA A 3 5.79 7.22 3.17
N VAL A 4 6.89 6.67 2.67
CA VAL A 4 7.05 6.33 1.25
C VAL A 4 7.35 4.85 1.08
N ILE A 5 6.53 4.15 0.30
CA ILE A 5 6.85 2.81 -0.18
C ILE A 5 7.35 2.89 -1.61
N LYS A 6 8.50 2.28 -1.86
CA LYS A 6 9.12 2.14 -3.18
C LYS A 6 8.97 0.70 -3.64
N ILE A 7 8.28 0.49 -4.77
CA ILE A 7 8.14 -0.83 -5.40
C ILE A 7 8.85 -0.81 -6.74
N GLU A 8 9.74 -1.78 -6.98
CA GLU A 8 10.33 -1.97 -8.32
C GLU A 8 9.33 -2.68 -9.24
N GLN A 9 9.15 -2.17 -10.45
CA GLN A 9 8.41 -2.87 -11.49
C GLN A 9 9.33 -3.87 -12.17
N ILE A 10 9.36 -5.09 -11.63
CA ILE A 10 10.13 -6.20 -12.19
C ILE A 10 9.28 -6.90 -13.23
N GLY A 11 9.68 -6.90 -14.51
CA GLY A 11 8.89 -7.57 -15.53
C GLY A 11 9.45 -7.41 -16.93
N ASN A 12 8.71 -7.83 -17.95
CA ASN A 12 9.06 -7.58 -19.33
C ASN A 12 7.91 -6.79 -19.92
N PRO A 13 8.11 -5.54 -20.35
CA PRO A 13 7.03 -4.71 -20.87
C PRO A 13 6.27 -5.34 -22.04
N ARG A 14 6.86 -6.32 -22.76
CA ARG A 14 6.18 -7.08 -23.82
C ARG A 14 5.35 -8.27 -23.33
N ARG A 15 5.66 -8.83 -22.15
CA ARG A 15 4.94 -9.98 -21.55
C ARG A 15 4.08 -9.61 -20.35
N GLY A 16 4.20 -8.38 -19.86
CA GLY A 16 3.52 -7.88 -18.67
C GLY A 16 4.44 -7.84 -17.45
N PHE A 17 3.87 -7.28 -16.38
CA PHE A 17 4.50 -7.14 -15.08
C PHE A 17 3.62 -7.89 -14.06
N PRO A 18 4.21 -8.54 -13.05
CA PRO A 18 3.46 -8.97 -11.87
C PRO A 18 2.70 -7.77 -11.30
N SER A 19 1.45 -8.02 -10.89
CA SER A 19 0.60 -6.96 -10.33
C SER A 19 1.24 -6.40 -9.05
N SER A 20 1.34 -5.08 -8.96
CA SER A 20 1.70 -4.37 -7.74
C SER A 20 0.61 -3.37 -7.40
N PHE A 21 0.19 -3.33 -6.14
CA PHE A 21 -0.82 -2.40 -5.68
C PHE A 21 -0.56 -1.99 -4.24
N ILE A 22 -1.05 -0.81 -3.92
CA ILE A 22 -1.26 -0.39 -2.54
C ILE A 22 -2.69 0.10 -2.45
N LYS A 23 -3.45 -0.42 -1.49
CA LYS A 23 -4.81 0.00 -1.23
C LYS A 23 -4.92 0.49 0.20
N LYS A 24 -5.54 1.64 0.40
CA LYS A 24 -5.82 2.19 1.72
C LYS A 24 -7.17 1.68 2.20
N TRP A 25 -7.23 1.15 3.40
CA TRP A 25 -8.51 0.82 4.04
C TRP A 25 -9.21 2.09 4.52
N THR A 26 -10.48 2.25 4.17
CA THR A 26 -11.26 3.46 4.47
C THR A 26 -12.30 3.23 5.56
N GLY A 27 -12.72 1.99 5.78
CA GLY A 27 -13.73 1.63 6.77
C GLY A 27 -14.30 0.24 6.54
N PHE A 28 -15.37 -0.06 7.29
CA PHE A 28 -16.16 -1.28 7.13
C PHE A 28 -17.35 -1.02 6.19
N GLY A 29 -17.45 -1.81 5.13
CA GLY A 29 -18.66 -1.93 4.32
C GLY A 29 -19.56 -3.05 4.85
N LEU A 30 -20.66 -3.33 4.14
CA LEU A 30 -21.69 -4.27 4.60
C LEU A 30 -21.13 -5.67 4.95
N ASN A 31 -20.28 -6.23 4.08
CA ASN A 31 -19.69 -7.59 4.22
C ASN A 31 -18.20 -7.63 3.85
N ARG A 32 -17.54 -6.47 3.74
CA ARG A 32 -16.15 -6.37 3.31
C ARG A 32 -15.51 -5.10 3.84
N ILE A 33 -14.19 -5.05 3.81
CA ILE A 33 -13.44 -3.82 4.06
C ILE A 33 -13.53 -2.94 2.82
N GLU A 34 -13.83 -1.65 3.03
CA GLU A 34 -13.76 -0.67 1.98
C GLU A 34 -12.32 -0.20 1.78
N GLU A 35 -11.92 -0.12 0.51
CA GLU A 35 -10.56 0.19 0.15
C GLU A 35 -10.51 1.11 -1.07
N VAL A 36 -9.52 2.00 -1.09
CA VAL A 36 -9.22 2.88 -2.23
C VAL A 36 -7.81 2.63 -2.71
N VAL A 37 -7.64 2.56 -4.03
CA VAL A 37 -6.33 2.37 -4.64
C VAL A 37 -5.48 3.62 -4.44
N VAL A 38 -4.30 3.46 -3.85
CA VAL A 38 -3.31 4.53 -3.73
C VAL A 38 -2.59 4.64 -5.07
N GLN A 39 -2.64 5.82 -5.68
CA GLN A 39 -1.90 6.09 -6.91
C GLN A 39 -0.42 6.26 -6.57
N GLY A 40 0.44 5.59 -7.33
CA GLY A 40 1.88 5.71 -7.18
C GLY A 40 2.48 6.45 -8.38
N GLN A 41 3.51 7.24 -8.11
CA GLN A 41 4.27 7.96 -9.11
C GLN A 41 5.36 7.05 -9.67
N ARG A 42 5.39 6.89 -11.00
CA ARG A 42 6.45 6.13 -11.67
C ARG A 42 7.69 6.97 -11.88
N ASP A 43 8.84 6.34 -11.73
CA ASP A 43 10.17 6.89 -11.95
C ASP A 43 10.95 5.95 -12.86
N TYR A 44 11.43 6.50 -13.97
CA TYR A 44 12.19 5.79 -14.99
C TYR A 44 13.67 6.18 -14.97
N SER A 45 14.13 6.99 -14.01
CA SER A 45 15.49 7.53 -13.98
C SER A 45 16.57 6.45 -13.93
N ASN A 46 16.24 5.27 -13.40
CA ASN A 46 17.14 4.11 -13.33
C ASN A 46 16.73 2.98 -14.30
N ALA A 47 15.76 3.24 -15.19
CA ALA A 47 15.25 2.22 -16.08
C ALA A 47 16.32 1.81 -17.09
N ASN A 48 16.46 0.51 -17.32
CA ASN A 48 17.21 0.04 -18.47
C ASN A 48 16.46 0.38 -19.77
N SER A 49 17.13 0.30 -20.92
CA SER A 49 16.54 0.63 -22.23
C SER A 49 15.20 -0.06 -22.51
N VAL A 50 15.01 -1.28 -22.00
CA VAL A 50 13.78 -2.06 -22.20
C VAL A 50 12.72 -1.74 -21.13
N GLY A 51 13.06 -1.16 -19.99
CA GLY A 51 12.16 -0.94 -18.86
C GLY A 51 11.77 -2.23 -18.12
N SER A 52 12.59 -3.28 -18.20
CA SER A 52 12.35 -4.55 -17.51
C SER A 52 12.80 -4.57 -16.04
N ARG A 53 13.70 -3.64 -15.70
CA ARG A 53 14.25 -3.38 -14.37
C ARG A 53 14.56 -1.89 -14.22
N GLY A 54 14.65 -1.44 -12.98
CA GLY A 54 15.01 -0.05 -12.66
C GLY A 54 13.88 0.97 -12.86
N VAL A 55 12.66 0.51 -13.18
CA VAL A 55 11.46 1.33 -13.11
C VAL A 55 10.89 1.20 -11.71
N PHE A 56 10.71 2.31 -11.01
CA PHE A 56 10.19 2.31 -9.64
C PHE A 56 8.84 3.00 -9.58
N LYS A 57 7.99 2.56 -8.66
CA LYS A 57 6.73 3.22 -8.32
C LYS A 57 6.76 3.61 -6.85
N TYR A 58 6.67 4.92 -6.60
CA TYR A 58 6.67 5.52 -5.28
C TYR A 58 5.23 5.79 -4.84
N TYR A 59 4.89 5.36 -3.64
CA TYR A 59 3.58 5.54 -3.04
C TYR A 59 3.72 6.34 -1.75
N PHE A 60 2.96 7.43 -1.66
CA PHE A 60 2.96 8.31 -0.50
C PHE A 60 1.80 7.94 0.42
N LEU A 61 2.13 7.41 1.59
CA LEU A 61 1.19 6.90 2.57
C LEU A 61 1.01 7.92 3.68
N SER A 62 -0.23 8.31 3.95
CA SER A 62 -0.57 9.28 4.99
C SER A 62 -0.42 8.67 6.37
N GLU A 63 0.08 9.48 7.31
CA GLU A 63 0.14 9.16 8.74
C GLU A 63 -1.20 8.61 9.26
N GLY A 64 -1.12 7.55 10.08
CA GLY A 64 -2.26 6.85 10.65
C GLY A 64 -3.04 5.95 9.68
N GLY A 65 -2.75 6.00 8.37
CA GLY A 65 -3.43 5.16 7.39
C GLY A 65 -3.07 3.69 7.51
N ILE A 66 -4.04 2.80 7.23
CA ILE A 66 -3.87 1.36 7.13
C ILE A 66 -3.88 0.98 5.65
N TYR A 67 -2.91 0.17 5.24
CA TYR A 67 -2.65 -0.14 3.84
C TYR A 67 -2.45 -1.64 3.63
N HIS A 68 -3.02 -2.14 2.54
CA HIS A 68 -2.75 -3.45 1.97
C HIS A 68 -1.77 -3.28 0.82
N VAL A 69 -0.61 -3.94 0.92
CA VAL A 69 0.51 -3.79 -0.01
C VAL A 69 0.76 -5.11 -0.69
N SER A 70 0.82 -5.07 -2.02
CA SER A 70 1.30 -6.17 -2.86
C SER A 70 2.55 -5.69 -3.61
N SER A 71 3.69 -6.24 -3.21
CA SER A 71 5.02 -5.86 -3.69
C SER A 71 5.70 -7.05 -4.37
N PRO A 72 5.70 -7.14 -5.70
CA PRO A 72 6.46 -8.14 -6.44
C PRO A 72 7.95 -8.05 -6.12
N GLU A 73 8.51 -9.14 -5.60
CA GLU A 73 9.96 -9.27 -5.37
C GLU A 73 10.65 -9.95 -6.56
N SER A 74 9.91 -10.76 -7.31
CA SER A 74 10.35 -11.37 -8.56
C SER A 74 9.15 -11.75 -9.45
N TRP A 75 9.43 -12.38 -10.59
CA TRP A 75 8.38 -12.92 -11.48
C TRP A 75 7.41 -13.89 -10.82
N ASN A 76 7.89 -14.67 -9.85
CA ASN A 76 7.13 -15.77 -9.24
C ASN A 76 6.91 -15.56 -7.73
N ARG A 77 7.31 -14.40 -7.19
CA ARG A 77 7.24 -14.13 -5.76
C ARG A 77 6.75 -12.72 -5.52
N THR A 78 5.65 -12.63 -4.78
CA THR A 78 5.03 -11.39 -4.34
C THR A 78 4.98 -11.39 -2.83
N ASP A 79 5.53 -10.34 -2.23
CA ASP A 79 5.39 -10.06 -0.82
C ASP A 79 4.11 -9.27 -0.60
N GLU A 80 3.15 -9.87 0.08
CA GLU A 80 1.84 -9.28 0.36
C GLU A 80 1.66 -9.15 1.87
N TYR A 81 1.40 -7.92 2.33
CA TYR A 81 1.35 -7.59 3.75
C TYR A 81 0.44 -6.39 4.01
N TYR A 82 0.09 -6.21 5.29
CA TYR A 82 -0.58 -5.01 5.77
C TYR A 82 0.40 -4.13 6.52
N CYS A 83 0.16 -2.82 6.51
CA CYS A 83 0.96 -1.90 7.30
C CYS A 83 0.17 -0.67 7.74
N GLN A 84 0.65 -0.05 8.82
CA GLN A 84 0.22 1.26 9.27
C GLN A 84 1.38 2.23 9.24
N VAL A 85 1.08 3.49 8.90
CA VAL A 85 2.05 4.58 9.04
C VAL A 85 1.95 5.18 10.43
N VAL A 86 3.04 5.10 11.20
CA VAL A 86 3.14 5.65 12.55
C VAL A 86 4.45 6.42 12.68
N ASN A 87 4.38 7.71 12.98
CA ASN A 87 5.53 8.61 13.06
C ASN A 87 6.40 8.58 11.79
N ASN A 88 5.79 8.44 10.60
CA ASN A 88 6.43 8.21 9.29
C ASN A 88 7.13 6.87 9.10
N ASP A 89 7.08 5.98 10.08
CA ASP A 89 7.56 4.62 9.91
C ASP A 89 6.44 3.72 9.41
N ILE A 90 6.82 2.72 8.61
CA ILE A 90 5.91 1.70 8.11
C ILE A 90 6.01 0.51 9.04
N ILE A 91 4.97 0.31 9.84
CA ILE A 91 4.87 -0.84 10.73
C ILE A 91 4.09 -1.92 10.01
N ARG A 92 4.77 -3.01 9.65
CA ARG A 92 4.13 -4.21 9.07
C ARG A 92 3.31 -4.92 10.14
N MET A 93 2.21 -5.52 9.69
CA MET A 93 1.25 -6.20 10.56
C MET A 93 0.52 -7.29 9.79
N ASP A 94 -0.07 -8.22 10.54
CA ASP A 94 -0.99 -9.19 9.98
C ASP A 94 -2.40 -8.60 9.76
N PHE A 95 -3.29 -9.42 9.21
CA PHE A 95 -4.66 -9.01 8.93
C PHE A 95 -5.46 -8.67 10.19
N GLU A 96 -5.29 -9.44 11.28
CA GLU A 96 -6.04 -9.23 12.52
C GLU A 96 -5.62 -7.94 13.21
N GLU A 97 -4.32 -7.65 13.22
CA GLU A 97 -3.75 -6.40 13.71
C GLU A 97 -4.25 -5.20 12.90
N ALA A 98 -4.26 -5.30 11.57
CA ALA A 98 -4.80 -4.27 10.69
C ALA A 98 -6.30 -4.03 10.96
N LEU A 99 -7.07 -5.10 11.18
CA LEU A 99 -8.49 -5.02 11.50
C LEU A 99 -8.73 -4.28 12.81
N LYS A 100 -8.02 -4.64 13.87
CA LYS A 100 -8.09 -3.97 15.19
C LYS A 100 -7.72 -2.50 15.09
N CYS A 101 -6.74 -2.14 14.26
CA CYS A 101 -6.41 -0.74 14.00
C CYS A 101 -7.57 0.01 13.32
N LEU A 102 -8.23 -0.61 12.35
CA LEU A 102 -9.38 -0.01 11.66
C LEU A 102 -10.56 0.20 12.60
N GLU A 103 -10.87 -0.79 13.45
CA GLU A 103 -11.93 -0.70 14.47
C GLU A 103 -11.69 0.48 15.42
N LYS A 104 -10.47 0.63 15.93
CA LYS A 104 -10.09 1.77 16.79
C LYS A 104 -10.30 3.11 16.09
N GLN A 105 -9.95 3.21 14.81
CA GLN A 105 -10.14 4.43 14.04
C GLN A 105 -11.62 4.77 13.85
N GLU A 106 -12.47 3.79 13.55
CA GLU A 106 -13.91 4.00 13.41
C GLU A 106 -14.58 4.40 14.73
N LEU A 107 -14.17 3.76 15.84
CA LEU A 107 -14.62 4.16 17.17
C LEU A 107 -14.24 5.61 17.48
N ALA A 108 -12.97 5.98 17.28
CA ALA A 108 -12.50 7.34 17.51
C ALA A 108 -13.24 8.38 16.65
N LYS A 109 -13.47 8.08 15.36
CA LYS A 109 -14.28 8.94 14.47
C LYS A 109 -15.70 9.12 15.00
N ARG A 110 -16.32 8.07 15.55
CA ARG A 110 -17.68 8.14 16.10
C ARG A 110 -17.73 9.03 17.34
N PHE A 111 -16.78 8.90 18.26
CA PHE A 111 -16.72 9.76 19.45
C PHE A 111 -16.48 11.24 19.10
N MET A 112 -15.67 11.53 18.09
CA MET A 112 -15.41 12.91 17.66
C MET A 112 -16.59 13.60 16.96
N ARG A 113 -17.60 12.86 16.46
CA ARG A 113 -18.80 13.44 15.83
C ARG A 113 -19.90 13.83 16.81
N HIS A 114 -19.73 13.53 18.10
CA HIS A 114 -20.73 13.76 19.16
C HIS A 114 -20.40 14.97 20.06
N HIS A 115 -19.49 15.85 19.63
CA HIS A 115 -19.18 17.14 20.23
C HIS A 115 -19.31 18.25 19.18
#